data_AF-A0A0N4U245-F1
#
_entry.id   AF-A0A0N4U245-F1
#
_cell.length_a   1.000
_cell.length_b   1.000
_cell.length_c   1.000
_cell.angle_alpha   90.00
_cell.angle_beta   90.00
_cell.angle_gamma   90.00
#
_symmetry.space_group_name_H-M   'P 1'
#
loop_
_entity.id
_entity.type
_entity.pdbx_description
1 polymer ?
#
loop_
_entity_poly.entity_id
_entity_poly.type
_entity_poly.pdbx_seq_one_letter_code
_entity_poly.pdbx_strand_id
1 'polypeptide(L)'
;MQAIIEKSKPVLQNAVAFDRDGKRPEAIQKYIDGVTLLMDGLSCEYISLDDKGTLRGIISKYMARAEKLKGQSKVNVVSVDRIHIKENSTGHGYEEIFSRCFDDSVTEIRNFIHFCEICYVNSPKLSKIRLKTLQQNNNARDLNQFGECLSEHGVQLQIIFDEHIHDREIV
;
A
#
# COMPACT_ATOMS: atom_id res chain seq x y z
N MET A 1 25.26 -24.03 -9.75
CA MET A 1 24.06 -24.18 -8.88
C MET A 1 24.36 -23.90 -7.42
N GLN A 2 25.29 -24.64 -6.78
CA GLN A 2 25.60 -24.57 -5.34
C GLN A 2 25.75 -23.13 -4.81
N ALA A 3 26.53 -22.29 -5.50
CA ALA A 3 26.79 -20.91 -5.08
C ALA A 3 25.53 -20.04 -5.02
N ILE A 4 24.58 -20.23 -5.96
CA ILE A 4 23.32 -19.48 -5.99
C ILE A 4 22.40 -19.93 -4.85
N ILE A 5 22.35 -21.24 -4.59
CA ILE A 5 21.61 -21.79 -3.45
C ILE A 5 22.20 -21.25 -2.14
N GLU A 6 23.51 -21.31 -1.96
CA GLU A 6 24.15 -20.80 -0.73
C GLU A 6 23.96 -19.28 -0.55
N LYS A 7 23.93 -18.50 -1.63
CA LYS A 7 23.62 -17.06 -1.56
C LYS A 7 22.17 -16.77 -1.15
N SER A 8 21.21 -17.54 -1.68
CA SER A 8 19.78 -17.33 -1.41
C SER A 8 19.31 -17.90 -0.06
N LYS A 9 19.97 -18.94 0.43
CA LYS A 9 19.64 -19.68 1.67
C LYS A 9 19.46 -18.78 2.91
N PRO A 10 20.39 -17.88 3.29
CA PRO A 10 20.19 -17.04 4.47
C PRO A 10 18.98 -16.10 4.32
N VAL A 11 18.72 -15.61 3.10
CA VAL A 11 17.58 -14.73 2.81
C VAL A 11 16.26 -15.50 2.99
N LEU A 12 16.18 -16.71 2.46
CA LEU A 12 15.00 -17.57 2.58
C LEU A 12 14.80 -18.11 3.99
N GLN A 13 15.86 -18.38 4.74
CA GLN A 13 15.79 -18.73 6.15
C GLN A 13 15.20 -17.58 6.98
N ASN A 14 15.64 -16.34 6.72
CA ASN A 14 15.06 -15.15 7.34
C ASN A 14 13.58 -14.97 6.96
N ALA A 15 13.21 -15.23 5.70
CA ALA A 15 11.81 -15.19 5.27
C ALA A 15 10.94 -16.16 6.07
N VAL A 16 11.41 -17.40 6.26
CA VAL A 16 10.70 -18.43 7.05
C VAL A 16 10.65 -18.06 8.54
N ALA A 17 11.69 -17.44 9.10
CA ALA A 17 11.69 -16.97 10.48
C ALA A 17 10.63 -15.88 10.68
N PHE A 18 10.62 -14.84 9.85
CA PHE A 18 9.61 -13.78 9.91
C PHE A 18 8.18 -14.30 9.69
N ASP A 19 8.01 -15.27 8.80
CA ASP A 19 6.73 -15.93 8.54
C ASP A 19 6.20 -16.64 9.79
N ARG A 20 7.07 -17.37 10.50
CA ARG A 20 6.73 -18.04 11.77
C ARG A 20 6.43 -17.04 12.88
N ASP A 21 7.13 -15.91 12.92
CA ASP A 21 6.95 -14.86 13.92
C ASP A 21 5.75 -13.95 13.63
N GLY A 22 5.01 -14.18 12.54
CA GLY A 22 3.85 -13.37 12.14
C GLY A 22 4.21 -11.99 11.57
N LYS A 23 5.49 -11.71 11.32
CA LYS A 23 6.00 -10.49 10.68
C LYS A 23 5.80 -10.56 9.16
N ARG A 24 4.53 -10.46 8.73
CA ARG A 24 4.12 -10.75 7.36
C ARG A 24 4.77 -9.84 6.31
N PRO A 25 4.85 -8.51 6.47
CA PRO A 25 5.49 -7.63 5.48
C PRO A 25 6.95 -8.02 5.24
N GLU A 26 7.71 -8.26 6.30
CA GLU A 26 9.12 -8.63 6.27
C GLU A 26 9.32 -10.02 5.67
N ALA A 27 8.45 -10.98 6.01
CA ALA A 27 8.46 -12.31 5.42
C ALA A 27 8.22 -12.26 3.91
N ILE A 28 7.21 -11.51 3.46
CA ILE A 28 6.89 -11.35 2.03
C ILE A 28 8.09 -10.78 1.28
N GLN A 29 8.68 -9.69 1.80
CA GLN A 29 9.84 -9.06 1.16
C GLN A 29 11.01 -10.05 1.05
N LYS A 30 11.34 -10.77 2.12
CA LYS A 30 12.46 -11.72 2.11
C LYS A 30 12.21 -12.94 1.21
N TYR A 31 10.97 -13.41 1.08
CA TYR A 31 10.66 -14.44 0.09
C TYR A 31 10.91 -13.93 -1.34
N ILE A 32 10.47 -12.70 -1.66
CA ILE A 32 10.69 -12.09 -2.98
C ILE A 32 12.20 -11.90 -3.25
N ASP A 33 12.95 -11.35 -2.29
CA ASP A 33 14.40 -11.19 -2.39
C ASP A 33 15.08 -12.54 -2.67
N GLY A 34 14.75 -13.57 -1.89
CA GLY A 34 15.33 -14.89 -2.01
C GLY A 34 14.99 -15.57 -3.34
N VAL A 35 13.75 -15.45 -3.80
CA VAL A 35 13.33 -15.93 -5.13
C VAL A 35 14.08 -15.20 -6.25
N THR A 36 14.27 -13.89 -6.14
CA THR A 36 14.98 -13.09 -7.15
C THR A 36 16.42 -13.61 -7.32
N LEU A 37 17.11 -13.87 -6.20
CA LEU A 37 18.44 -14.48 -6.21
C LEU A 37 18.46 -15.89 -6.86
N LEU A 38 17.41 -16.68 -6.66
CA LEU A 38 17.27 -17.98 -7.33
C LEU A 38 17.02 -17.83 -8.84
N MET A 39 16.23 -16.82 -9.25
CA MET A 39 15.95 -16.55 -10.67
C MET A 39 17.21 -16.17 -11.45
N ASP A 40 18.13 -15.42 -10.85
CA ASP A 40 19.45 -15.12 -11.46
C ASP A 40 20.20 -16.40 -11.86
N GLY A 41 19.99 -17.47 -11.12
CA GLY A 41 20.56 -18.78 -11.44
C GLY A 41 19.98 -19.42 -12.70
N LEU A 42 18.71 -19.21 -13.00
CA LEU A 42 18.09 -19.78 -14.21
C LEU A 42 18.68 -19.20 -15.50
N SER A 43 19.13 -17.94 -15.43
CA SER A 43 19.81 -17.24 -16.52
C SER A 43 21.25 -17.72 -16.75
N CYS A 44 21.83 -18.49 -15.82
CA CYS A 44 23.18 -18.99 -15.95
C CYS A 44 23.26 -20.16 -16.96
N GLU A 45 24.12 -20.03 -17.97
CA GLU A 45 24.30 -21.02 -19.03
C GLU A 45 24.95 -22.32 -18.54
N TYR A 46 25.79 -22.25 -17.52
CA TYR A 46 26.53 -23.39 -16.97
C TYR A 46 25.72 -24.30 -16.04
N ILE A 47 24.43 -24.02 -15.85
CA ILE A 47 23.54 -24.85 -15.01
C ILE A 47 22.84 -25.86 -15.90
N SER A 48 22.93 -27.14 -15.50
CA SER A 48 22.31 -28.25 -16.23
C SER A 48 20.77 -28.08 -16.30
N LEU A 49 20.13 -28.70 -17.29
CA LEU A 49 18.67 -28.64 -17.43
C LEU A 49 17.94 -29.21 -16.20
N ASP A 50 18.49 -30.27 -15.58
CA ASP A 50 17.95 -30.89 -14.37
C ASP A 50 18.03 -29.95 -13.16
N ASP A 51 19.18 -29.30 -12.95
CA ASP A 51 19.36 -28.29 -11.92
C ASP A 51 18.43 -27.09 -12.14
N LYS A 52 18.21 -26.66 -13.40
CA LYS A 52 17.22 -25.61 -13.71
C LYS A 52 15.80 -26.07 -13.37
N GLY A 53 15.47 -27.34 -13.59
CA GLY A 53 14.19 -27.95 -13.18
C GLY A 53 14.00 -27.86 -11.66
N THR A 54 15.00 -28.31 -10.91
CA THR A 54 15.02 -28.24 -9.44
C THR A 54 14.88 -26.80 -8.93
N LEU A 55 15.62 -25.87 -9.54
CA LEU A 55 15.60 -24.45 -9.19
C LEU A 55 14.22 -23.82 -9.42
N ARG A 56 13.54 -24.15 -10.53
CA ARG A 56 12.15 -23.73 -10.77
C ARG A 56 11.20 -24.25 -9.70
N GLY A 57 11.35 -25.52 -9.29
CA GLY A 57 10.53 -26.09 -8.21
C GLY A 57 10.68 -25.33 -6.89
N ILE A 58 11.92 -24.97 -6.52
CA ILE A 58 12.19 -24.17 -5.32
C ILE A 58 11.59 -22.77 -5.44
N ILE A 59 11.77 -22.11 -6.58
CA ILE A 59 11.20 -20.78 -6.86
C ILE A 59 9.67 -20.80 -6.74
N SER A 60 9.00 -21.74 -7.40
CA SER A 60 7.54 -21.86 -7.35
C SER A 60 7.02 -22.07 -5.92
N LYS A 61 7.72 -22.88 -5.11
CA LYS A 61 7.35 -23.11 -3.71
C LYS A 61 7.38 -21.82 -2.89
N TYR A 62 8.47 -21.05 -2.98
CA TYR A 62 8.62 -19.83 -2.19
C TYR A 62 7.76 -18.68 -2.71
N MET A 63 7.58 -18.56 -4.03
CA MET A 63 6.63 -17.61 -4.63
C MET A 63 5.20 -17.87 -4.18
N ALA A 64 4.73 -19.13 -4.25
CA ALA A 64 3.39 -19.48 -3.81
C ALA A 64 3.15 -19.15 -2.33
N ARG A 65 4.20 -19.29 -1.48
CA ARG A 65 4.11 -18.89 -0.07
C ARG A 65 3.98 -17.38 0.08
N ALA A 66 4.78 -16.59 -0.63
CA ALA A 66 4.70 -15.13 -0.61
C ALA A 66 3.33 -14.61 -1.09
N GLU A 67 2.79 -15.18 -2.16
CA GLU A 67 1.46 -14.84 -2.68
C GLU A 67 0.35 -15.17 -1.68
N LYS A 68 0.41 -16.33 -1.03
CA LYS A 68 -0.55 -16.71 0.00
C LYS A 68 -0.54 -15.72 1.17
N LEU A 69 0.65 -15.32 1.65
CA LEU A 69 0.77 -14.31 2.70
C LEU A 69 0.20 -12.97 2.27
N LYS A 70 0.46 -12.53 1.02
CA LYS A 70 -0.09 -11.29 0.47
C LYS A 70 -1.63 -11.32 0.39
N GLY A 71 -2.21 -12.46 0.05
CA GLY A 71 -3.66 -12.66 0.03
C GLY A 71 -4.32 -12.55 1.41
N GLN A 72 -3.63 -13.02 2.45
CA GLN A 72 -4.08 -12.92 3.85
C GLN A 72 -3.98 -11.50 4.42
N SER A 73 -3.17 -10.64 3.79
CA SER A 73 -3.04 -9.22 4.15
C SER A 73 -4.12 -8.33 3.52
N LYS A 74 -5.00 -8.86 2.66
CA LYS A 74 -6.16 -8.09 2.23
C LYS A 74 -6.98 -7.78 3.48
N VAL A 75 -7.04 -6.50 3.85
CA VAL A 75 -7.94 -5.99 4.88
C VAL A 75 -9.30 -6.60 4.56
N ASN A 76 -9.71 -7.55 5.39
CA ASN A 76 -10.98 -8.22 5.21
C ASN A 76 -11.99 -7.13 5.57
N VAL A 77 -12.60 -6.50 4.56
CA VAL A 77 -13.63 -5.48 4.79
C VAL A 77 -14.83 -6.24 5.36
N VAL A 78 -14.87 -6.35 6.70
CA VAL A 78 -15.87 -7.15 7.42
C VAL A 78 -17.25 -6.54 7.25
N SER A 79 -17.33 -5.21 7.14
CA SER A 79 -18.57 -4.47 6.96
C SER A 79 -18.33 -3.20 6.15
N VAL A 80 -19.36 -2.79 5.40
CA VAL A 80 -19.45 -1.49 4.74
C VAL A 80 -20.72 -0.84 5.27
N ASP A 81 -20.56 0.19 6.09
CA ASP A 81 -21.69 0.95 6.61
C ASP A 81 -22.06 2.07 5.62
N ARG A 82 -23.37 2.21 5.37
CA ARG A 82 -23.93 3.29 4.56
C ARG A 82 -24.92 4.08 5.40
N ILE A 83 -24.69 5.38 5.54
CA ILE A 83 -25.57 6.28 6.29
C ILE A 83 -26.39 7.08 5.28
N HIS A 84 -27.72 6.92 5.34
CA HIS A 84 -28.64 7.71 4.52
C HIS A 84 -29.04 8.95 5.30
N ILE A 85 -28.60 10.11 4.84
CA ILE A 85 -28.93 11.40 5.46
C ILE A 85 -30.08 12.03 4.68
N LYS A 86 -31.16 12.38 5.37
CA LYS A 86 -32.33 13.03 4.74
C LYS A 86 -31.99 14.46 4.30
N GLU A 87 -32.68 14.92 3.26
CA GLU A 87 -32.61 16.30 2.80
C GLU A 87 -32.91 17.28 3.96
N ASN A 88 -32.16 18.38 4.03
CA ASN A 88 -32.21 19.39 5.10
C ASN A 88 -31.90 18.88 6.51
N SER A 89 -31.40 17.65 6.67
CA SER A 89 -30.96 17.14 7.96
C SER A 89 -29.61 17.73 8.38
N THR A 90 -29.53 18.23 9.61
CA THR A 90 -28.35 18.81 10.24
C THR A 90 -27.80 17.89 11.33
N GLY A 91 -26.59 18.16 11.82
CA GLY A 91 -25.95 17.37 12.90
C GLY A 91 -25.07 16.20 12.44
N HIS A 92 -24.98 15.93 11.14
CA HIS A 92 -24.17 14.83 10.58
C HIS A 92 -22.73 15.26 10.26
N GLY A 93 -22.04 15.84 11.24
CA GLY A 93 -20.63 16.22 11.09
C GLY A 93 -19.70 15.01 11.11
N TYR A 94 -18.42 15.22 10.74
CA TYR A 94 -17.39 14.16 10.82
C TYR A 94 -17.30 13.55 12.21
N GLU A 95 -17.41 14.35 13.26
CA GLU A 95 -17.39 13.88 14.65
C GLU A 95 -18.52 12.89 14.91
N GLU A 96 -19.76 13.20 14.55
CA GLU A 96 -20.91 12.30 14.74
C GLU A 96 -20.76 11.02 13.91
N ILE A 97 -20.36 11.14 12.64
CA ILE A 97 -20.30 10.01 11.71
C ILE A 97 -19.16 9.05 12.06
N PHE A 98 -17.97 9.59 12.31
CA PHE A 98 -16.72 8.85 12.42
C PHE A 98 -16.20 8.69 13.85
N SER A 99 -16.81 9.28 14.87
CA SER A 99 -16.43 9.09 16.29
C SER A 99 -16.22 7.61 16.64
N ARG A 100 -17.13 6.74 16.18
CA ARG A 100 -17.05 5.28 16.38
C ARG A 100 -15.79 4.61 15.81
N CYS A 101 -15.13 5.27 14.85
CA CYS A 101 -13.92 4.78 14.19
C CYS A 101 -12.66 5.21 14.93
N PHE A 102 -12.76 6.05 15.97
CA PHE A 102 -11.64 6.56 16.75
C PHE A 102 -11.67 5.97 18.17
N ASP A 103 -10.65 5.20 18.53
CA ASP A 103 -10.39 4.70 19.88
C ASP A 103 -8.87 4.69 20.14
N ASP A 104 -8.46 4.27 21.35
CA ASP A 104 -7.04 4.22 21.74
C ASP A 104 -6.20 3.22 20.91
N SER A 105 -6.83 2.38 20.09
CA SER A 105 -6.17 1.42 19.20
C SER A 105 -5.87 2.00 17.81
N VAL A 106 -6.46 3.15 17.46
CA VAL A 106 -6.21 3.83 16.18
C VAL A 106 -4.80 4.43 16.19
N THR A 107 -3.88 3.73 15.55
CA THR A 107 -2.47 4.13 15.46
C THR A 107 -2.12 4.86 14.17
N GLU A 108 -2.95 4.75 13.14
CA GLU A 108 -2.71 5.33 11.83
C GLU A 108 -4.02 5.83 11.22
N ILE A 109 -4.13 7.14 11.00
CA ILE A 109 -5.09 7.71 10.07
C ILE A 109 -4.41 7.67 8.70
N ARG A 110 -4.92 6.86 7.77
CA ARG A 110 -4.43 6.81 6.38
C ARG A 110 -4.80 8.10 5.67
N ASN A 111 -3.92 9.07 5.84
CA ASN A 111 -4.06 10.47 5.50
C ASN A 111 -4.05 10.69 3.97
N PHE A 112 -4.64 11.79 3.50
CA PHE A 112 -4.63 12.21 2.09
C PHE A 112 -3.20 12.28 1.51
N ILE A 113 -2.23 12.70 2.33
CA ILE A 113 -0.80 12.74 1.96
C ILE A 113 -0.29 11.35 1.61
N HIS A 114 -0.53 10.36 2.48
CA HIS A 114 -0.07 9.00 2.25
C HIS A 114 -0.76 8.36 1.03
N PHE A 115 -2.03 8.69 0.81
CA PHE A 115 -2.71 8.31 -0.42
C PHE A 115 -2.00 8.87 -1.67
N CYS A 116 -1.60 10.14 -1.64
CA CYS A 116 -0.85 10.76 -2.73
C CYS A 116 0.52 10.09 -2.94
N GLU A 117 1.23 9.70 -1.88
CA GLU A 117 2.51 8.97 -1.97
C GLU A 117 2.33 7.61 -2.67
N ILE A 118 1.31 6.85 -2.27
CA ILE A 118 0.99 5.56 -2.90
C ILE A 118 0.64 5.78 -4.37
N CYS A 119 -0.17 6.80 -4.69
CA CYS A 119 -0.51 7.13 -6.06
C CYS A 119 0.72 7.47 -6.90
N TYR A 120 1.65 8.27 -6.37
CA TYR A 120 2.89 8.64 -7.06
C TYR A 120 3.77 7.42 -7.37
N VAL A 121 4.00 6.55 -6.37
CA VAL A 121 4.83 5.35 -6.53
C VAL A 121 4.24 4.37 -7.55
N ASN A 122 2.92 4.21 -7.56
CA ASN A 122 2.26 3.19 -8.38
C ASN A 122 1.76 3.71 -9.74
N SER A 123 1.81 5.03 -9.98
CA SER A 123 1.28 5.65 -11.20
C SER A 123 2.35 6.51 -11.89
N PRO A 124 3.21 5.93 -12.75
CA PRO A 124 4.35 6.63 -13.35
C PRO A 124 3.99 7.84 -14.24
N LYS A 125 2.72 7.98 -14.61
CA LYS A 125 2.21 9.07 -15.47
C LYS A 125 1.35 10.08 -14.69
N LEU A 126 1.23 9.93 -13.37
CA LEU A 126 0.46 10.86 -12.57
C LEU A 126 1.18 12.21 -12.55
N SER A 127 0.57 13.21 -13.17
CA SER A 127 1.09 14.59 -13.21
C SER A 127 0.18 15.60 -12.51
N LYS A 128 -1.03 15.20 -12.11
CA LYS A 128 -2.02 16.09 -11.52
C LYS A 128 -2.92 15.41 -10.52
N ILE A 129 -3.10 16.03 -9.37
CA ILE A 129 -4.03 15.65 -8.31
C ILE A 129 -4.99 16.82 -8.10
N ARG A 130 -6.30 16.57 -8.06
CA ARG A 130 -7.31 17.59 -7.76
C ARG A 130 -7.94 17.28 -6.41
N LEU A 131 -7.83 18.21 -5.48
CA LEU A 131 -8.47 18.15 -4.16
C LEU A 131 -9.58 19.19 -4.10
N LYS A 132 -10.82 18.75 -3.88
CA LYS A 132 -11.94 19.63 -3.57
C LYS A 132 -12.19 19.54 -2.06
N THR A 133 -12.19 20.66 -1.35
CA THR A 133 -12.32 20.69 0.12
C THR A 133 -12.94 21.99 0.60
N LEU A 134 -13.40 22.03 1.86
CA LEU A 134 -13.80 23.28 2.50
C LEU A 134 -12.54 24.08 2.90
N GLN A 135 -12.59 25.41 2.79
CA GLN A 135 -11.55 26.27 3.34
C GLN A 135 -11.78 26.44 4.85
N GLN A 136 -10.80 26.03 5.66
CA GLN A 136 -10.81 26.21 7.11
C GLN A 136 -9.52 26.93 7.53
N ASN A 137 -9.56 27.66 8.65
CA ASN A 137 -8.56 28.68 9.04
C ASN A 137 -7.10 28.40 8.62
N ASN A 138 -6.57 27.21 8.88
CA ASN A 138 -5.16 26.89 8.60
C ASN A 138 -4.94 25.89 7.45
N ASN A 139 -5.98 25.21 6.95
CA ASN A 139 -5.77 24.11 6.01
C ASN A 139 -5.21 24.58 4.66
N ALA A 140 -5.54 25.80 4.24
CA ALA A 140 -5.07 26.35 2.97
C ALA A 140 -3.54 26.47 2.93
N ARG A 141 -2.90 26.87 4.05
CA ARG A 141 -1.45 26.99 4.12
C ARG A 141 -0.78 25.62 4.01
N ASP A 142 -1.26 24.65 4.80
CA ASP A 142 -0.68 23.31 4.84
C ASP A 142 -0.86 22.58 3.49
N LEU A 143 -2.02 22.73 2.85
CA LEU A 143 -2.30 22.17 1.54
C LEU A 143 -1.46 22.83 0.44
N ASN A 144 -1.22 24.14 0.51
CA ASN A 144 -0.34 24.84 -0.43
C ASN A 144 1.11 24.38 -0.28
N GLN A 145 1.61 24.27 0.95
CA GLN A 145 2.95 23.74 1.22
C GLN A 145 3.09 22.30 0.72
N PHE A 146 2.07 21.46 0.91
CA PHE A 146 2.06 20.11 0.35
C PHE A 146 2.03 20.11 -1.19
N GLY A 147 1.30 21.06 -1.79
CA GLY A 147 1.29 21.26 -3.23
C GLY A 147 2.65 21.64 -3.80
N GLU A 148 3.43 22.44 -3.08
CA GLU A 148 4.82 22.77 -3.43
C GLU A 148 5.68 21.50 -3.42
N CYS A 149 5.61 20.68 -2.37
CA CYS A 149 6.34 19.42 -2.29
C CYS A 149 5.99 18.46 -3.44
N LEU A 150 4.72 18.36 -3.83
CA LEU A 150 4.31 17.55 -4.98
C LEU A 150 4.84 18.11 -6.30
N SER A 151 4.91 19.43 -6.44
CA SER A 151 5.38 20.09 -7.65
C SER A 151 6.87 19.83 -7.92
N GLU A 152 7.69 19.72 -6.86
CA GLU A 152 9.10 19.31 -6.95
C GLU A 152 9.26 17.91 -7.55
N HIS A 153 8.23 17.08 -7.43
CA HIS A 153 8.16 15.71 -7.97
C HIS A 153 7.37 15.64 -9.30
N GLY A 154 7.09 16.79 -9.93
CA GLY A 154 6.36 16.86 -11.20
C GLY A 154 4.86 16.60 -11.10
N VAL A 155 4.29 16.62 -9.89
CA VAL A 155 2.85 16.43 -9.64
C VAL A 155 2.22 17.77 -9.25
N GLN A 156 1.26 18.25 -10.05
CA GLN A 156 0.50 19.45 -9.74
C GLN A 156 -0.65 19.12 -8.79
N LEU A 157 -0.66 19.67 -7.57
CA LEU A 157 -1.84 19.68 -6.71
C LEU A 157 -2.71 20.90 -7.01
N GLN A 158 -3.94 20.67 -7.49
CA GLN A 158 -4.94 21.72 -7.67
C GLN A 158 -5.96 21.63 -6.53
N ILE A 159 -6.00 22.66 -5.69
CA ILE A 159 -6.95 22.76 -4.58
C ILE A 159 -8.13 23.63 -5.03
N ILE A 160 -9.33 23.12 -4.86
CA ILE A 160 -10.58 23.83 -5.15
C ILE A 160 -11.34 23.94 -3.84
N PHE A 161 -11.41 25.16 -3.31
CA PHE A 161 -12.25 25.45 -2.16
C PHE A 161 -13.70 25.62 -2.62
N ASP A 162 -14.59 24.86 -2.02
CA ASP A 162 -16.03 24.96 -2.27
C ASP A 162 -16.77 24.99 -0.94
N GLU A 163 -17.46 26.10 -0.68
CA GLU A 163 -18.27 26.30 0.53
C GLU A 163 -19.50 25.39 0.58
N HIS A 164 -19.94 24.90 -0.58
CA HIS A 164 -21.06 23.98 -0.75
C HIS A 164 -20.60 22.53 -0.89
N ILE A 165 -19.31 22.26 -0.64
CA ILE A 165 -18.88 20.87 -0.54
C ILE A 165 -19.55 20.28 0.70
N HIS A 166 -20.43 19.32 0.44
CA HIS A 166 -21.02 18.51 1.48
C HIS A 166 -20.39 17.14 1.38
N ASP A 167 -20.17 16.50 2.53
CA ASP A 167 -19.60 15.14 2.59
C ASP A 167 -20.58 14.06 2.09
N ARG A 168 -21.64 14.47 1.39
CA ARG A 168 -22.77 13.67 0.95
C ARG A 168 -23.19 14.07 -0.45
N GLU A 169 -23.46 13.08 -1.28
CA GLU A 169 -24.24 13.25 -2.50
C GLU A 169 -25.64 13.71 -2.08
N ILE A 170 -26.05 14.90 -2.52
CA ILE A 170 -27.45 15.32 -2.46
C ILE A 170 -28.07 14.80 -3.75
N VAL A 171 -28.87 13.74 -3.63
CA VAL A 171 -29.72 13.23 -4.71
C VAL A 171 -31.08 13.91 -4.65
#